data_AF-A0A6P7Y5I4-F1
#
_entry.id   AF-A0A6P7Y5I4-F1
#
_cell.length_a   1.000
_cell.length_b   1.000
_cell.length_c   1.000
_cell.angle_alpha   90.00
_cell.angle_beta   90.00
_cell.angle_gamma   90.00
#
_symmetry.space_group_name_H-M   'P 1'
#
loop_
_entity.id
_entity.type
_entity.pdbx_description
1 polymer ?
#
loop_
_entity_poly.entity_id
_entity_poly.type
_entity_poly.pdbx_seq_one_letter_code
_entity_poly.pdbx_strand_id
1 'polypeptide(L)'
;MHSALPHYREFLGLDKEARRRIRVHQEQAITRRHKINTIVWNCILELGEECDCGGPEECTNPCCDPKTCTLIGESKCAQGECCENCKLKSAGSVCRPSVEECDLTDVCDGQSAWCPADKFRQNGSPCKNNQSYCYMGKCPTMHDQCVAEWGEDAEVAKIHCFTLNTKGFQYGYCSKNATNFIPCTRKDMECGKLFCTGGNKLPKTGNAASIRSCKTSFHPSLKTGIVETGTKCGNEEVCSNSTCLGVSEAYSFDPDCSKKCKGNAVCNNEQECQCEEGWASPDCDKPLIP
;
A
#
# COMPACT_ATOMS: atom_id res chain seq x y z
N MET A 1 13.24 -13.00 29.10
CA MET A 1 12.06 -13.52 29.82
C MET A 1 10.82 -13.25 28.98
N HIS A 2 10.48 -14.16 28.07
CA HIS A 2 9.26 -14.04 27.26
C HIS A 2 8.15 -14.84 27.94
N SER A 3 7.06 -14.14 28.26
CA SER A 3 5.85 -14.63 28.90
C SER A 3 5.14 -15.66 28.02
N ALA A 4 5.12 -16.91 28.48
CA ALA A 4 4.28 -17.96 27.92
C ALA A 4 2.80 -17.63 28.13
N LEU A 5 2.01 -17.82 27.06
CA LEU A 5 0.55 -17.69 27.03
C LEU A 5 -0.12 -18.55 28.13
N PRO A 6 -1.24 -18.10 28.74
CA PRO A 6 -1.88 -18.78 29.89
C PRO A 6 -2.31 -20.23 29.63
N HIS A 7 -2.56 -20.60 28.36
CA HIS A 7 -3.15 -21.89 27.98
C HIS A 7 -2.22 -23.11 28.13
N TYR A 8 -0.89 -22.94 28.18
CA TYR A 8 0.03 -24.10 28.21
C TYR A 8 0.08 -24.80 29.57
N ARG A 9 -0.20 -24.07 30.67
CA ARG A 9 -0.17 -24.62 32.04
C ARG A 9 -1.37 -25.51 32.35
N GLU A 10 -2.52 -25.31 31.71
CA GLU A 10 -3.71 -26.14 31.89
C GLU A 10 -3.57 -27.52 31.21
N PHE A 11 -2.88 -27.59 30.08
CA PHE A 11 -2.75 -28.83 29.29
C PHE A 11 -1.91 -29.91 29.98
N LEU A 12 -0.94 -29.51 30.80
CA LEU A 12 -0.05 -30.41 31.54
C LEU A 12 -0.66 -30.98 32.83
N GLY A 13 -1.82 -30.45 33.27
CA GLY A 13 -2.57 -30.92 34.44
C GLY A 13 -3.67 -31.95 34.14
N LEU A 14 -3.97 -32.20 32.86
CA LEU A 14 -5.04 -33.13 32.46
C LEU A 14 -4.58 -34.59 32.52
N ASP A 15 -5.46 -35.50 32.93
CA ASP A 15 -5.21 -36.94 32.91
C ASP A 15 -4.96 -37.46 31.47
N LYS A 16 -4.24 -38.59 31.35
CA LYS A 16 -3.87 -39.20 30.06
C LYS A 16 -5.08 -39.44 29.16
N GLU A 17 -6.24 -39.76 29.72
CA GLU A 17 -7.47 -39.99 28.95
C GLU A 17 -8.06 -38.69 28.40
N ALA A 18 -8.00 -37.60 29.17
CA ALA A 18 -8.41 -36.26 28.74
C ALA A 18 -7.47 -35.70 27.65
N ARG A 19 -6.15 -35.94 27.75
CA ARG A 19 -5.20 -35.57 26.67
C ARG A 19 -5.44 -36.34 25.38
N ARG A 20 -5.88 -37.61 25.48
CA ARG A 20 -6.22 -38.43 24.31
C ARG A 20 -7.49 -37.93 23.62
N ARG A 21 -8.51 -37.51 24.39
CA ARG A 21 -9.74 -36.90 23.85
C ARG A 21 -9.48 -35.55 23.16
N ILE A 22 -8.61 -34.72 23.72
CA ILE A 22 -8.25 -33.43 23.08
C ILE A 22 -7.42 -33.65 21.82
N ARG A 23 -6.49 -34.64 21.81
CA ARG A 23 -5.72 -34.98 20.61
C ARG A 23 -6.60 -35.53 19.50
N VAL A 24 -7.58 -36.38 19.84
CA VAL A 24 -8.61 -36.85 18.88
C VAL A 24 -9.51 -35.71 18.41
N HIS A 25 -9.90 -34.76 19.26
CA HIS A 25 -10.65 -33.57 18.83
C HIS A 25 -9.82 -32.61 17.96
N GLN A 26 -8.53 -32.44 18.22
CA GLN A 26 -7.62 -31.67 17.35
C GLN A 26 -7.36 -32.39 16.02
N GLU A 27 -7.17 -33.72 16.02
CA GLU A 27 -7.06 -34.52 14.79
C GLU A 27 -8.37 -34.53 13.99
N GLN A 28 -9.53 -34.53 14.66
CA GLN A 28 -10.87 -34.36 14.06
C GLN A 28 -11.14 -32.92 13.59
N ALA A 29 -10.50 -31.91 14.19
CA ALA A 29 -10.56 -30.52 13.71
C ALA A 29 -9.63 -30.28 12.52
N ILE A 30 -8.51 -31.02 12.42
CA ILE A 30 -7.60 -31.00 11.27
C ILE A 30 -8.17 -31.81 10.09
N THR A 31 -9.03 -32.82 10.35
CA THR A 31 -9.71 -33.61 9.30
C THR A 31 -11.12 -33.13 8.96
N ARG A 32 -11.66 -32.11 9.64
CA ARG A 32 -12.65 -31.23 9.00
C ARG A 32 -11.92 -30.41 7.95
N ARG A 33 -11.78 -31.02 6.77
CA ARG A 33 -11.70 -30.29 5.51
C ARG A 33 -12.68 -29.13 5.64
N HIS A 34 -12.16 -27.91 5.79
CA HIS A 34 -12.80 -26.80 5.11
C HIS A 34 -12.77 -27.24 3.66
N LYS A 35 -13.83 -27.92 3.21
CA LYS A 35 -14.27 -27.74 1.84
C LYS A 35 -14.41 -26.23 1.78
N ILE A 36 -13.41 -25.56 1.22
CA ILE A 36 -13.69 -24.33 0.50
C ILE A 36 -14.76 -24.81 -0.47
N ASN A 37 -16.02 -24.53 -0.16
CA ASN A 37 -17.09 -24.84 -1.09
C ASN A 37 -16.73 -23.95 -2.26
N THR A 38 -16.24 -24.56 -3.34
CA THR A 38 -15.99 -23.82 -4.56
C THR A 38 -17.31 -23.16 -4.92
N ILE A 39 -17.42 -21.84 -4.77
CA ILE A 39 -18.61 -21.10 -5.13
C ILE A 39 -18.47 -20.84 -6.61
N VAL A 40 -18.83 -21.86 -7.39
CA VAL A 40 -19.07 -21.71 -8.82
C VAL A 40 -20.00 -20.51 -8.99
N TRP A 41 -19.75 -19.66 -10.00
CA TRP A 41 -20.60 -18.53 -10.39
C TRP A 41 -20.44 -17.25 -9.55
N ASN A 42 -19.27 -16.98 -8.97
CA ASN A 42 -19.05 -15.77 -8.17
C ASN A 42 -18.08 -14.75 -8.79
N CYS A 43 -17.59 -15.03 -10.00
CA CYS A 43 -16.59 -14.24 -10.73
C CYS A 43 -15.21 -14.21 -10.04
N ILE A 44 -14.90 -15.18 -9.18
CA ILE A 44 -13.62 -15.34 -8.50
C ILE A 44 -13.03 -16.67 -8.92
N LEU A 45 -11.80 -16.67 -9.45
CA LEU A 45 -11.12 -17.90 -9.81
C LEU A 45 -10.76 -18.68 -8.54
N GLU A 46 -11.45 -19.80 -8.32
CA GLU A 46 -11.24 -20.66 -7.15
C GLU A 46 -10.48 -21.95 -7.49
N LEU A 47 -9.97 -22.64 -6.46
CA LEU A 47 -9.17 -23.85 -6.64
C LEU A 47 -10.00 -24.95 -7.32
N GLY A 48 -9.68 -25.24 -8.59
CA GLY A 48 -10.37 -26.24 -9.42
C GLY A 48 -11.07 -25.67 -10.66
N GLU A 49 -11.15 -24.34 -10.78
CA GLU A 49 -11.67 -23.64 -11.96
C GLU A 49 -10.53 -23.11 -12.83
N GLU A 50 -10.75 -23.03 -14.14
CA GLU A 50 -9.78 -22.42 -15.08
C GLU A 50 -10.19 -20.98 -15.46
N CYS A 51 -11.47 -20.64 -15.29
CA CYS A 51 -12.04 -19.33 -15.50
C CYS A 51 -13.38 -19.19 -14.75
N ASP A 52 -13.78 -17.97 -14.39
CA ASP A 52 -15.13 -17.68 -13.89
C ASP A 52 -15.64 -16.34 -14.45
N CYS A 53 -16.71 -16.40 -15.24
CA CYS A 53 -17.35 -15.24 -15.87
C CYS A 53 -18.76 -14.95 -15.31
N GLY A 54 -19.13 -15.56 -14.19
CA GLY A 54 -20.46 -15.46 -13.59
C GLY A 54 -21.48 -16.41 -14.24
N GLY A 55 -22.76 -16.25 -13.84
CA GLY A 55 -23.90 -17.07 -14.26
C GLY A 55 -24.01 -17.28 -15.78
N PRO A 56 -24.69 -18.34 -16.29
CA PRO A 56 -24.84 -18.54 -17.73
C PRO A 56 -25.60 -17.40 -18.42
N GLU A 57 -26.45 -16.69 -17.67
CA GLU A 57 -27.22 -15.54 -18.16
C GLU A 57 -26.40 -14.24 -18.19
N GLU A 58 -25.29 -14.17 -17.44
CA GLU A 58 -24.45 -12.97 -17.28
C GLU A 58 -23.12 -13.09 -18.04
N CYS A 59 -22.63 -14.32 -18.21
CA CYS A 59 -21.36 -14.57 -18.88
C CYS A 59 -21.43 -14.26 -20.38
N THR A 60 -20.78 -13.16 -20.77
CA THR A 60 -20.56 -12.80 -22.18
C THR A 60 -19.15 -13.14 -22.67
N ASN A 61 -18.35 -13.84 -21.86
CA ASN A 61 -16.96 -14.12 -22.16
C ASN A 61 -16.84 -15.30 -23.15
N PRO A 62 -16.31 -15.11 -24.36
CA PRO A 62 -16.24 -16.17 -25.36
C PRO A 62 -15.18 -17.24 -25.03
N CYS A 63 -14.33 -17.00 -24.03
CA CYS A 63 -13.20 -17.85 -23.66
C CYS A 63 -13.53 -18.79 -22.50
N CYS A 64 -14.64 -18.59 -21.79
CA CYS A 64 -15.01 -19.33 -20.58
C CYS A 64 -16.35 -20.01 -20.75
N ASP A 65 -16.45 -21.30 -20.45
CA ASP A 65 -17.74 -21.97 -20.36
C ASP A 65 -18.34 -21.66 -18.98
N PRO A 66 -19.43 -20.87 -18.91
CA PRO A 66 -20.06 -20.54 -17.64
C PRO A 66 -20.41 -21.80 -16.84
N LYS A 67 -20.90 -22.87 -17.48
CA LYS A 67 -21.45 -24.05 -16.80
C LYS A 67 -20.40 -24.90 -16.10
N THR A 68 -19.20 -24.93 -16.63
CA THR A 68 -18.13 -25.82 -16.17
C THR A 68 -16.95 -25.06 -15.57
N CYS A 69 -16.92 -23.72 -15.68
CA CYS A 69 -15.79 -22.88 -15.25
C CYS A 69 -14.45 -23.33 -15.87
N THR A 70 -14.51 -23.77 -17.13
CA THR A 70 -13.36 -24.24 -17.92
C THR A 70 -13.14 -23.39 -19.15
N LEU A 71 -11.90 -23.31 -19.62
CA LEU A 71 -11.59 -22.59 -20.85
C LEU A 71 -12.20 -23.27 -22.08
N ILE A 72 -12.69 -22.47 -23.02
CA ILE A 72 -13.27 -22.96 -24.27
C ILE A 72 -12.18 -23.16 -25.32
N GLY A 73 -12.12 -24.35 -25.93
CA GLY A 73 -11.26 -24.64 -27.08
C GLY A 73 -9.78 -24.50 -26.76
N GLU A 74 -9.06 -23.66 -27.52
CA GLU A 74 -7.62 -23.43 -27.35
C GLU A 74 -7.30 -22.18 -26.50
N SER A 75 -8.30 -21.62 -25.81
CA SER A 75 -8.13 -20.45 -24.96
C SER A 75 -7.04 -20.67 -23.91
N LYS A 76 -6.22 -19.64 -23.67
CA LYS A 76 -5.17 -19.65 -22.64
C LYS A 76 -5.53 -18.83 -21.41
N CYS A 77 -6.54 -17.97 -21.55
CA CYS A 77 -7.07 -17.14 -20.50
C CYS A 77 -8.50 -16.73 -20.85
N ALA A 78 -9.24 -16.27 -19.85
CA ALA A 78 -10.54 -15.66 -20.02
C ALA A 78 -10.66 -14.32 -19.29
N GLN A 79 -9.96 -14.14 -18.16
CA GLN A 79 -9.94 -12.91 -17.37
C GLN A 79 -8.50 -12.41 -17.15
N GLY A 80 -8.39 -11.16 -16.69
CA GLY A 80 -7.14 -10.50 -16.32
C GLY A 80 -6.65 -9.47 -17.35
N GLU A 81 -5.88 -8.49 -16.87
CA GLU A 81 -5.40 -7.34 -17.65
C GLU A 81 -4.41 -7.75 -18.76
N CYS A 82 -3.79 -8.93 -18.61
CA CYS A 82 -2.89 -9.55 -19.56
C CYS A 82 -3.57 -10.62 -20.43
N CYS A 83 -4.89 -10.69 -20.43
CA CYS A 83 -5.67 -11.51 -21.35
C CYS A 83 -6.26 -10.66 -22.48
N GLU A 84 -6.01 -11.04 -23.72
CA GLU A 84 -6.59 -10.41 -24.91
C GLU A 84 -6.99 -11.47 -25.93
N ASN A 85 -8.25 -11.43 -26.40
CA ASN A 85 -8.77 -12.38 -27.39
C ASN A 85 -8.52 -13.86 -27.02
N CYS A 86 -8.78 -14.21 -25.76
CA CYS A 86 -8.55 -15.54 -25.18
C CYS A 86 -7.08 -16.01 -25.17
N LYS A 87 -6.12 -15.10 -25.37
CA LYS A 87 -4.69 -15.37 -25.39
C LYS A 87 -3.96 -14.47 -24.40
N LEU A 88 -2.84 -14.95 -23.89
CA LEU A 88 -1.94 -14.13 -23.09
C LEU A 88 -1.35 -13.04 -23.97
N LYS A 89 -1.36 -11.79 -23.47
CA LYS A 89 -0.65 -10.68 -24.09
C LYS A 89 0.85 -11.00 -24.12
N SER A 90 1.57 -10.47 -25.11
CA SER A 90 3.02 -10.66 -25.20
C SER A 90 3.74 -10.04 -24.01
N ALA A 91 4.86 -10.64 -23.61
CA ALA A 91 5.74 -10.06 -22.60
C ALA A 91 6.11 -8.62 -22.99
N GLY A 92 6.05 -7.70 -22.02
CA GLY A 92 6.28 -6.26 -22.24
C GLY A 92 5.04 -5.45 -22.61
N SER A 93 3.87 -6.07 -22.82
CA SER A 93 2.62 -5.32 -23.03
C SER A 93 2.21 -4.62 -21.74
N VAL A 94 1.92 -3.32 -21.81
CA VAL A 94 1.47 -2.55 -20.63
C VAL A 94 0.12 -3.08 -20.13
N CYS A 95 0.05 -3.41 -18.85
CA CYS A 95 -1.19 -3.80 -18.17
C CYS A 95 -1.63 -2.80 -17.10
N ARG A 96 -0.70 -2.02 -16.54
CA ARG A 96 -1.01 -0.87 -15.68
C ARG A 96 -0.07 0.29 -16.00
N PRO A 97 -0.57 1.45 -16.46
CA PRO A 97 0.26 2.64 -16.65
C PRO A 97 0.65 3.26 -15.30
N SER A 98 1.81 3.91 -15.24
CA SER A 98 2.23 4.75 -14.12
C SER A 98 1.27 5.95 -13.95
N VAL A 99 0.92 6.27 -12.70
CA VAL A 99 0.04 7.41 -12.37
C VAL A 99 0.80 8.64 -11.85
N GLU A 100 2.04 8.46 -11.37
CA GLU A 100 2.86 9.52 -10.78
C GLU A 100 4.35 9.18 -10.81
N GLU A 101 5.22 10.15 -10.53
CA GLU A 101 6.70 10.02 -10.64
C GLU A 101 7.27 8.82 -9.88
N CYS A 102 6.69 8.45 -8.73
CA CYS A 102 7.15 7.34 -7.88
C CYS A 102 6.52 6.00 -8.24
N ASP A 103 5.52 5.98 -9.13
CA ASP A 103 4.84 4.79 -9.61
C ASP A 103 5.48 4.31 -10.91
N LEU A 104 5.61 3.00 -11.10
CA LEU A 104 6.22 2.41 -12.30
C LEU A 104 5.14 1.75 -13.16
N THR A 105 5.34 1.74 -14.47
CA THR A 105 4.44 1.05 -15.40
C THR A 105 4.66 -0.46 -15.30
N ASP A 106 3.57 -1.22 -15.07
CA ASP A 106 3.61 -2.68 -15.04
C ASP A 106 3.32 -3.26 -16.42
N VAL A 107 4.06 -4.32 -16.74
CA VAL A 107 3.99 -5.01 -18.01
C VAL A 107 3.71 -6.50 -17.82
N CYS A 108 2.95 -7.08 -18.74
CA CYS A 108 2.71 -8.51 -18.79
C CYS A 108 4.02 -9.28 -18.93
N ASP A 109 4.11 -10.43 -18.25
CA ASP A 109 5.24 -11.35 -18.36
C ASP A 109 5.13 -12.32 -19.56
N GLY A 110 3.95 -12.35 -20.20
CA GLY A 110 3.61 -13.27 -21.28
C GLY A 110 3.32 -14.71 -20.83
N GLN A 111 3.26 -14.95 -19.52
CA GLN A 111 3.07 -16.27 -18.89
C GLN A 111 1.82 -16.31 -18.02
N SER A 112 1.37 -15.16 -17.53
CA SER A 112 0.16 -14.98 -16.72
C SER A 112 -0.88 -14.13 -17.45
N ALA A 113 -2.16 -14.42 -17.17
CA ALA A 113 -3.29 -13.61 -17.64
C ALA A 113 -3.50 -12.35 -16.78
N TRP A 114 -2.90 -12.31 -15.59
CA TRP A 114 -3.00 -11.20 -14.63
C TRP A 114 -1.77 -10.31 -14.70
N CYS A 115 -1.98 -9.01 -14.54
CA CYS A 115 -0.86 -8.07 -14.37
C CYS A 115 -0.02 -8.49 -13.14
N PRO A 116 1.32 -8.37 -13.18
CA PRO A 116 2.14 -8.62 -12.02
C PRO A 116 1.78 -7.68 -10.85
N ALA A 117 2.31 -7.99 -9.67
CA ALA A 117 2.15 -7.11 -8.52
C ALA A 117 2.69 -5.70 -8.81
N ASP A 118 1.95 -4.70 -8.34
CA ASP A 118 2.23 -3.27 -8.50
C ASP A 118 3.69 -2.93 -8.14
N LYS A 119 4.44 -2.49 -9.15
CA LYS A 119 5.80 -1.99 -9.00
C LYS A 119 5.81 -0.48 -8.86
N PHE A 120 6.59 -0.01 -7.91
CA PHE A 120 6.87 1.40 -7.69
C PHE A 120 8.34 1.61 -7.38
N ARG A 121 8.82 2.85 -7.53
CA ARG A 121 10.19 3.22 -7.14
C ARG A 121 10.40 2.86 -5.68
N GLN A 122 11.60 2.36 -5.36
CA GLN A 122 11.97 2.04 -3.98
C GLN A 122 11.65 3.20 -3.02
N ASN A 123 11.16 2.85 -1.83
CA ASN A 123 10.89 3.83 -0.79
C ASN A 123 12.17 4.61 -0.45
N GLY A 124 12.06 5.92 -0.25
CA GLY A 124 13.21 6.78 0.03
C GLY A 124 13.94 7.32 -1.21
N SER A 125 13.56 6.91 -2.43
CA SER A 125 14.03 7.60 -3.65
C SER A 125 13.56 9.06 -3.66
N PRO A 126 14.42 10.05 -3.96
CA PRO A 126 13.98 11.43 -4.05
C PRO A 126 12.97 11.65 -5.19
N CYS A 127 12.01 12.56 -4.97
CA CYS A 127 10.99 12.91 -5.96
C CYS A 127 10.61 14.40 -5.85
N LYS A 128 9.89 14.92 -6.85
CA LYS A 128 9.54 16.35 -6.98
C LYS A 128 10.77 17.26 -6.84
N ASN A 129 11.85 16.96 -7.56
CA ASN A 129 13.12 17.70 -7.50
C ASN A 129 13.69 17.78 -6.06
N ASN A 130 13.77 16.65 -5.36
CA ASN A 130 14.24 16.53 -3.96
C ASN A 130 13.37 17.25 -2.91
N GLN A 131 12.14 17.63 -3.25
CA GLN A 131 11.20 18.21 -2.27
C GLN A 131 10.62 17.15 -1.34
N SER A 132 10.56 15.88 -1.77
CA SER A 132 10.17 14.76 -0.92
C SER A 132 10.82 13.45 -1.34
N TYR A 133 10.34 12.34 -0.77
CA TYR A 133 10.81 10.98 -1.02
C TYR A 133 9.65 10.05 -1.34
N CYS A 134 9.89 9.09 -2.24
CA CYS A 134 8.90 8.10 -2.64
C CYS A 134 8.50 7.22 -1.45
N TYR A 135 7.20 6.97 -1.31
CA TYR A 135 6.65 6.04 -0.34
C TYR A 135 5.41 5.36 -0.94
N MET A 136 5.49 4.03 -1.12
CA MET A 136 4.40 3.20 -1.64
C MET A 136 3.79 3.74 -2.95
N GLY A 137 4.64 4.02 -3.94
CA GLY A 137 4.22 4.57 -5.24
C GLY A 137 3.95 6.07 -5.25
N LYS A 138 3.93 6.73 -4.08
CA LYS A 138 3.58 8.15 -3.97
C LYS A 138 4.76 9.05 -3.69
N CYS A 139 4.66 10.32 -4.08
CA CYS A 139 5.57 11.38 -3.62
C CYS A 139 4.87 12.32 -2.61
N PRO A 140 4.64 11.89 -1.35
CA PRO A 140 3.84 12.65 -0.39
C PRO A 140 4.51 13.97 0.01
N THR A 141 3.76 15.08 -0.01
CA THR A 141 4.19 16.36 0.55
C THR A 141 3.12 16.94 1.47
N MET A 142 3.54 17.75 2.45
CA MET A 142 2.58 18.48 3.28
C MET A 142 1.68 19.41 2.46
N HIS A 143 2.19 19.97 1.36
CA HIS A 143 1.43 20.88 0.50
C HIS A 143 0.31 20.13 -0.22
N ASP A 144 0.61 18.98 -0.86
CA ASP A 144 -0.42 18.16 -1.52
C ASP A 144 -1.47 17.70 -0.50
N GLN A 145 -1.05 17.35 0.72
CA GLN A 145 -1.97 16.96 1.78
C GLN A 145 -2.86 18.14 2.22
N CYS A 146 -2.32 19.37 2.28
CA CYS A 146 -3.11 20.57 2.53
C CYS A 146 -4.12 20.84 1.40
N VAL A 147 -3.70 20.72 0.14
CA VAL A 147 -4.56 20.91 -1.04
C VAL A 147 -5.67 19.85 -1.09
N ALA A 148 -5.33 18.58 -0.85
CA ALA A 148 -6.29 17.48 -0.85
C ALA A 148 -7.36 17.62 0.25
N GLU A 149 -6.97 18.14 1.42
CA GLU A 149 -7.87 18.31 2.55
C GLU A 149 -8.67 19.62 2.49
N TRP A 150 -8.09 20.71 2.00
CA TRP A 150 -8.67 22.05 2.12
C TRP A 150 -8.95 22.75 0.79
N GLY A 151 -8.62 22.16 -0.36
CA GLY A 151 -8.80 22.74 -1.68
C GLY A 151 -7.56 23.44 -2.23
N GLU A 152 -7.62 23.84 -3.50
CA GLU A 152 -6.49 24.29 -4.33
C GLU A 152 -5.69 25.46 -3.72
N ASP A 153 -6.35 26.43 -3.09
CA ASP A 153 -5.68 27.60 -2.48
C ASP A 153 -5.07 27.33 -1.08
N ALA A 154 -4.93 26.06 -0.69
CA ALA A 154 -4.41 25.70 0.62
C ALA A 154 -2.89 25.58 0.63
N GLU A 155 -2.27 26.12 1.68
CA GLU A 155 -0.82 26.15 1.83
C GLU A 155 -0.36 25.55 3.16
N VAL A 156 0.86 25.04 3.19
CA VAL A 156 1.49 24.58 4.44
C VAL A 156 1.64 25.76 5.39
N ALA A 157 1.19 25.59 6.64
CA ALA A 157 1.34 26.64 7.63
C ALA A 157 2.80 26.85 8.04
N LYS A 158 3.11 28.02 8.59
CA LYS A 158 4.46 28.31 9.09
C LYS A 158 4.82 27.42 10.28
N ILE A 159 6.13 27.20 10.47
CA ILE A 159 6.72 26.37 11.53
C ILE A 159 6.15 26.62 12.95
N HIS A 160 5.77 27.86 13.28
CA HIS A 160 5.15 28.18 14.57
C HIS A 160 3.88 27.35 14.83
N CYS A 161 3.09 27.04 13.80
CA CYS A 161 1.90 26.20 13.95
C CYS A 161 2.24 24.78 14.39
N PHE A 162 3.30 24.19 13.83
CA PHE A 162 3.77 22.86 14.21
C PHE A 162 4.28 22.80 15.66
N THR A 163 4.67 23.92 16.29
CA THR A 163 5.01 23.93 17.72
C THR A 163 3.83 23.58 18.63
N LEU A 164 2.58 23.66 18.14
CA LEU A 164 1.41 23.17 18.86
C LEU A 164 1.45 21.65 19.05
N ASN A 165 2.14 20.91 18.17
CA ASN A 165 2.28 19.46 18.29
C ASN A 165 3.05 19.02 19.54
N THR A 166 3.86 19.89 20.14
CA THR A 166 4.58 19.59 21.39
C THR A 166 3.71 19.76 22.64
N LYS A 167 2.42 20.09 22.50
CA LYS A 167 1.51 20.37 23.62
C LYS A 167 0.68 19.15 24.04
N GLY A 168 0.44 18.20 23.16
CA GLY A 168 -0.26 16.96 23.51
C GLY A 168 -1.74 17.19 23.83
N PHE A 169 -2.47 17.73 22.87
CA PHE A 169 -3.91 18.00 22.97
C PHE A 169 -4.60 17.71 21.64
N GLN A 170 -5.94 17.75 21.58
CA GLN A 170 -6.73 17.27 20.43
C GLN A 170 -6.40 17.87 19.05
N TYR A 171 -5.77 19.05 18.99
CA TYR A 171 -5.39 19.72 17.75
C TYR A 171 -3.87 19.76 17.52
N GLY A 172 -3.07 19.21 18.44
CA GLY A 172 -1.62 19.20 18.34
C GLY A 172 -1.01 18.06 19.14
N TYR A 173 -0.62 17.00 18.43
CA TYR A 173 -0.05 15.76 18.99
C TYR A 173 0.66 14.94 17.90
N CYS A 174 1.47 13.96 18.30
CA CYS A 174 2.06 12.96 17.39
C CYS A 174 1.25 11.66 17.41
N SER A 175 0.91 11.17 18.60
CA SER A 175 0.14 9.95 18.75
C SER A 175 -1.03 10.12 19.71
N LYS A 176 -2.02 9.25 19.58
CA LYS A 176 -3.20 9.18 20.44
C LYS A 176 -3.36 7.74 20.90
N ASN A 177 -3.43 7.55 22.21
CA ASN A 177 -3.90 6.29 22.82
C ASN A 177 -5.37 6.46 23.26
N ALA A 178 -5.94 5.48 23.98
CA ALA A 178 -7.37 5.45 24.30
C ALA A 178 -7.91 6.74 24.94
N THR A 179 -7.08 7.45 25.71
CA THR A 179 -7.51 8.63 26.48
C THR A 179 -6.61 9.84 26.32
N ASN A 180 -5.34 9.65 25.93
CA ASN A 180 -4.33 10.71 25.95
C ASN A 180 -3.81 11.05 24.55
N PHE A 181 -3.58 12.36 24.36
CA PHE A 181 -2.82 12.91 23.25
C PHE A 181 -1.36 13.00 23.64
N ILE A 182 -0.51 12.28 22.93
CA ILE A 182 0.92 12.19 23.19
C ILE A 182 1.61 13.35 22.45
N PRO A 183 2.26 14.28 23.17
CA PRO A 183 2.97 15.39 22.54
C PRO A 183 4.15 14.87 21.72
N CYS A 184 4.47 15.60 20.64
CA CYS A 184 5.69 15.37 19.88
C CYS A 184 6.92 15.88 20.63
N THR A 185 8.09 15.29 20.34
CA THR A 185 9.36 15.96 20.61
C THR A 185 9.53 17.16 19.68
N ARG A 186 10.55 17.99 19.90
CA ARG A 186 10.89 19.09 18.98
C ARG A 186 11.30 18.57 17.60
N LYS A 187 11.96 17.42 17.52
CA LYS A 187 12.37 16.80 16.26
C LYS A 187 11.15 16.30 15.47
N ASP A 188 10.15 15.78 16.18
CA ASP A 188 9.01 15.10 15.54
C ASP A 188 7.81 16.03 15.29
N MET A 189 7.89 17.31 15.66
CA MET A 189 6.73 18.20 15.63
C MET A 189 6.16 18.43 14.22
N GLU A 190 6.96 18.22 13.18
CA GLU A 190 6.54 18.26 11.77
C GLU A 190 5.91 16.95 11.27
N CYS A 191 5.97 15.86 12.06
CA CYS A 191 5.32 14.58 11.76
C CYS A 191 4.03 14.34 12.57
N GLY A 192 3.64 15.31 13.38
CA GLY A 192 2.38 15.31 14.14
C GLY A 192 1.19 15.78 13.31
N LYS A 193 0.32 16.62 13.91
CA LYS A 193 -0.79 17.24 13.18
C LYS A 193 -0.28 18.12 12.06
N LEU A 194 -0.89 17.97 10.89
CA LEU A 194 -0.71 18.87 9.77
C LEU A 194 -1.41 20.20 10.06
N PHE A 195 -0.70 21.29 9.79
CA PHE A 195 -1.24 22.64 9.85
C PHE A 195 -1.17 23.29 8.47
N CYS A 196 -2.29 23.88 8.05
CA CYS A 196 -2.44 24.57 6.77
C CYS A 196 -2.92 26.01 6.98
N THR A 197 -2.88 26.79 5.91
CA THR A 197 -3.49 28.12 5.75
C THR A 197 -4.21 28.19 4.40
N GLY A 198 -4.97 29.25 4.12
CA GLY A 198 -5.69 29.39 2.84
C GLY A 198 -6.80 28.34 2.65
N GLY A 199 -7.25 28.17 1.42
CA GLY A 199 -8.28 27.19 1.03
C GLY A 199 -9.66 27.36 1.68
N ASN A 200 -10.44 26.27 1.63
CA ASN A 200 -11.81 26.20 2.15
C ASN A 200 -11.88 26.31 3.68
N LYS A 201 -13.05 26.77 4.16
CA LYS A 201 -13.34 26.92 5.60
C LYS A 201 -13.42 25.58 6.33
N LEU A 202 -13.89 24.53 5.66
CA LEU A 202 -14.03 23.19 6.20
C LEU A 202 -13.13 22.22 5.43
N PRO A 203 -12.58 21.20 6.11
CA PRO A 203 -11.82 20.15 5.44
C PRO A 203 -12.77 19.23 4.67
N LYS A 204 -12.23 18.49 3.70
CA LYS A 204 -12.95 17.44 2.98
C LYS A 204 -13.41 16.34 3.92
N THR A 205 -12.62 16.03 4.95
CA THR A 205 -12.92 15.00 5.94
C THR A 205 -12.84 15.55 7.37
N GLY A 206 -13.87 15.31 8.17
CA GLY A 206 -13.89 15.65 9.59
C GLY A 206 -14.24 17.11 9.89
N ASN A 207 -13.66 17.67 10.95
CA ASN A 207 -13.94 19.01 11.45
C ASN A 207 -12.72 19.91 11.37
N ALA A 208 -12.94 21.23 11.35
CA ALA A 208 -11.88 22.23 11.37
C ALA A 208 -11.62 22.77 12.78
N ALA A 209 -10.35 22.94 13.14
CA ALA A 209 -9.93 23.79 14.24
C ALA A 209 -9.00 24.90 13.72
N SER A 210 -9.11 26.10 14.28
CA SER A 210 -8.25 27.23 13.96
C SER A 210 -7.70 27.85 15.23
N ILE A 211 -6.37 27.87 15.36
CA ILE A 211 -5.65 28.50 16.46
C ILE A 211 -4.85 29.65 15.87
N ARG A 212 -5.36 30.89 16.01
CA ARG A 212 -4.88 32.05 15.23
C ARG A 212 -4.96 31.73 13.72
N SER A 213 -3.84 31.80 13.00
CA SER A 213 -3.77 31.43 11.58
C SER A 213 -3.55 29.94 11.33
N CYS A 214 -3.36 29.11 12.36
CA CYS A 214 -3.03 27.69 12.20
C CYS A 214 -4.31 26.87 12.06
N LYS A 215 -4.61 26.40 10.85
CA LYS A 215 -5.78 25.57 10.54
C LYS A 215 -5.38 24.09 10.56
N THR A 216 -6.16 23.24 11.22
CA THR A 216 -5.93 21.78 11.23
C THR A 216 -7.26 21.03 11.22
N SER A 217 -7.28 19.84 10.62
CA SER A 217 -8.46 18.98 10.55
C SER A 217 -8.43 18.02 11.73
N PHE A 218 -9.58 17.64 12.27
CA PHE A 218 -9.64 16.64 13.33
C PHE A 218 -10.93 15.83 13.27
N HIS A 219 -10.87 14.62 13.78
CA HIS A 219 -12.02 13.75 13.92
C HIS A 219 -12.02 13.08 15.30
N PRO A 220 -13.15 12.99 16.01
CA PRO A 220 -13.21 12.39 17.35
C PRO A 220 -12.68 10.95 17.40
N SER A 221 -13.02 10.17 16.38
CA SER A 221 -12.78 8.71 16.33
C SER A 221 -11.70 8.27 15.36
N LEU A 222 -11.24 9.14 14.45
CA LEU A 222 -10.30 8.78 13.39
C LEU A 222 -9.02 9.61 13.54
N LYS A 223 -7.86 8.98 13.30
CA LYS A 223 -6.59 9.69 13.16
C LYS A 223 -6.57 10.37 11.79
N THR A 224 -7.12 11.58 11.73
CA THR A 224 -7.13 12.44 10.53
C THR A 224 -6.20 13.63 10.74
N GLY A 225 -5.76 14.28 9.66
CA GLY A 225 -4.94 15.49 9.72
C GLY A 225 -3.60 15.32 10.44
N ILE A 226 -3.00 14.12 10.37
CA ILE A 226 -1.61 13.85 10.76
C ILE A 226 -0.80 13.85 9.47
N VAL A 227 0.42 14.38 9.51
CA VAL A 227 1.32 14.37 8.36
C VAL A 227 1.55 12.93 7.89
N GLU A 228 1.39 12.70 6.59
CA GLU A 228 1.46 11.37 6.00
C GLU A 228 2.86 10.75 6.13
N THR A 229 2.91 9.43 6.35
CA THR A 229 4.16 8.66 6.33
C THR A 229 4.85 8.83 4.98
N GLY A 230 6.18 8.98 5.00
CA GLY A 230 7.01 9.25 3.83
C GLY A 230 7.16 10.72 3.48
N THR A 231 6.38 11.61 4.10
CA THR A 231 6.56 13.06 3.92
C THR A 231 7.91 13.49 4.48
N LYS A 232 8.66 14.28 3.72
CA LYS A 232 9.92 14.88 4.17
C LYS A 232 9.71 15.80 5.39
N CYS A 233 10.51 15.60 6.43
CA CYS A 233 10.50 16.41 7.67
C CYS A 233 11.88 16.99 8.02
N GLY A 234 12.89 16.73 7.21
CA GLY A 234 14.25 17.19 7.42
C GLY A 234 15.14 16.90 6.22
N ASN A 235 16.44 17.15 6.37
CA ASN A 235 17.39 16.78 5.34
C ASN A 235 17.67 15.27 5.44
N GLU A 236 17.34 14.50 4.39
CA GLU A 236 17.43 13.03 4.41
C GLU A 236 16.59 12.39 5.52
N GLU A 237 15.48 13.04 5.91
CA GLU A 237 14.57 12.56 6.94
C GLU A 237 13.10 12.58 6.47
N VAL A 238 12.34 11.57 6.90
CA VAL A 238 10.94 11.36 6.57
C VAL A 238 10.11 11.05 7.81
N CYS A 239 8.82 11.39 7.75
CA CYS A 239 7.87 11.01 8.76
C CYS A 239 7.55 9.51 8.68
N SER A 240 7.70 8.80 9.78
CA SER A 240 7.26 7.41 9.94
C SER A 240 6.62 7.22 11.29
N ASN A 241 5.35 6.81 11.31
CA ASN A 241 4.55 6.66 12.53
C ASN A 241 4.59 7.91 13.46
N SER A 242 4.52 9.10 12.85
CA SER A 242 4.62 10.41 13.51
C SER A 242 5.97 10.71 14.18
N THR A 243 7.04 10.07 13.74
CA THR A 243 8.43 10.36 14.15
C THR A 243 9.23 10.80 12.94
N CYS A 244 10.12 11.78 13.10
CA CYS A 244 11.01 12.22 12.02
C CYS A 244 12.33 11.41 12.06
N LEU A 245 12.46 10.46 11.13
CA LEU A 245 13.55 9.49 11.08
C LEU A 245 14.39 9.71 9.82
N GLY A 246 15.66 9.30 9.87
CA GLY A 246 16.49 9.25 8.66
C GLY A 246 15.87 8.30 7.63
N VAL A 247 16.01 8.60 6.34
CA VAL A 247 15.44 7.77 5.25
C VAL A 247 15.87 6.29 5.37
N SER A 248 17.13 6.04 5.71
CA SER A 248 17.68 4.69 5.92
C SER A 248 17.24 4.01 7.22
N GLU A 249 16.76 4.77 8.20
CA GLU A 249 16.18 4.25 9.44
C GLU A 249 14.68 3.92 9.24
N ALA A 250 13.99 4.75 8.46
CA ALA A 250 12.56 4.61 8.20
C ALA A 250 12.22 3.39 7.32
N TYR A 251 13.13 2.98 6.44
CA TYR A 251 12.90 1.96 5.44
C TYR A 251 14.03 0.92 5.41
N SER A 252 13.66 -0.36 5.33
CA SER A 252 14.61 -1.47 5.19
C SER A 252 14.87 -1.75 3.70
N PHE A 253 15.82 -1.04 3.09
CA PHE A 253 16.21 -1.25 1.68
C PHE A 253 17.73 -1.08 1.47
N ASP A 254 18.22 -1.60 0.35
CA ASP A 254 19.59 -1.37 -0.11
C ASP A 254 19.74 0.04 -0.70
N PRO A 255 20.48 0.97 -0.06
CA PRO A 255 20.63 2.35 -0.54
C PRO A 255 21.38 2.44 -1.87
N ASP A 256 22.12 1.39 -2.24
CA ASP A 256 22.88 1.33 -3.48
C ASP A 256 22.13 0.60 -4.60
N CYS A 257 20.89 0.15 -4.39
CA CYS A 257 20.12 -0.58 -5.40
C CYS A 257 20.03 0.19 -6.72
N SER A 258 19.65 1.48 -6.67
CA SER A 258 19.57 2.32 -7.88
C SER A 258 20.92 2.48 -8.58
N LYS A 259 22.06 2.40 -7.87
CA LYS A 259 23.40 2.47 -8.48
C LYS A 259 23.79 1.20 -9.23
N LYS A 260 23.11 0.08 -8.95
CA LYS A 260 23.33 -1.22 -9.62
C LYS A 260 22.53 -1.32 -10.92
N CYS A 261 21.56 -0.44 -11.11
CA CYS A 261 20.73 -0.39 -12.30
C CYS A 261 21.48 0.25 -13.47
N LYS A 262 21.31 -0.32 -14.67
CA LYS A 262 21.98 0.10 -15.91
C LYS A 262 21.03 0.90 -16.79
N GLY A 263 21.61 1.72 -17.68
CA GLY A 263 20.82 2.50 -18.64
C GLY A 263 19.79 3.37 -17.92
N ASN A 264 18.55 3.32 -18.40
CA ASN A 264 17.41 4.04 -17.85
C ASN A 264 16.55 3.11 -16.97
N ALA A 265 17.21 2.29 -16.16
CA ALA A 265 16.56 1.45 -15.17
C ALA A 265 16.55 2.10 -13.78
N VAL A 266 15.51 1.80 -13.02
CA VAL A 266 15.29 2.28 -11.66
C VAL A 266 15.10 1.09 -10.72
N CYS A 267 15.48 1.26 -9.46
CA CYS A 267 15.23 0.24 -8.45
C CYS A 267 13.77 0.29 -8.00
N ASN A 268 13.05 -0.81 -8.15
CA ASN A 268 11.67 -0.95 -7.70
C ASN A 268 11.59 -1.39 -6.22
N ASN A 269 10.37 -1.48 -5.70
CA ASN A 269 10.01 -1.89 -4.35
C ASN A 269 10.42 -3.33 -3.97
N GLU A 270 10.78 -4.16 -4.94
CA GLU A 270 11.32 -5.50 -4.72
C GLU A 270 12.86 -5.55 -4.79
N GLN A 271 13.51 -4.39 -4.89
CA GLN A 271 14.96 -4.25 -5.04
C GLN A 271 15.51 -4.85 -6.34
N GLU A 272 14.69 -4.79 -7.39
CA GLU A 272 15.04 -5.21 -8.74
C GLU A 272 15.13 -4.00 -9.67
N CYS A 273 15.98 -4.08 -10.70
CA CYS A 273 16.09 -3.03 -11.70
C CYS A 273 15.03 -3.19 -12.78
N GLN A 274 14.22 -2.15 -12.96
CA GLN A 274 13.14 -2.09 -13.93
C GLN A 274 13.38 -0.92 -14.88
N CYS A 275 13.28 -1.15 -16.19
CA CYS A 275 13.37 -0.07 -17.16
C CYS A 275 12.26 0.96 -16.91
N GLU A 276 12.59 2.25 -17.00
CA GLU A 276 11.58 3.30 -17.03
C GLU A 276 10.69 3.16 -18.28
N GLU A 277 9.50 3.76 -18.22
CA GLU A 277 8.58 3.75 -19.35
C GLU A 277 9.24 4.28 -20.63
N GLY A 278 9.02 3.57 -21.73
CA GLY A 278 9.63 3.89 -23.02
C GLY A 278 11.02 3.31 -23.23
N TRP A 279 11.57 2.50 -22.32
CA TRP A 279 12.88 1.84 -22.47
C TRP A 279 12.78 0.32 -22.54
N ALA A 280 13.58 -0.30 -23.41
CA ALA A 280 13.55 -1.73 -23.69
C ALA A 280 14.49 -2.53 -22.77
N SER A 281 13.95 -3.61 -22.19
CA SER A 281 14.70 -4.65 -21.46
C SER A 281 15.70 -5.40 -22.37
N PRO A 282 16.83 -5.93 -21.86
CA PRO A 282 17.24 -5.96 -20.44
C PRO A 282 18.16 -4.82 -19.99
N ASP A 283 18.82 -4.13 -20.92
CA ASP A 283 19.85 -3.13 -20.57
C ASP A 283 19.28 -1.72 -20.40
N CYS A 284 18.02 -1.50 -20.79
CA CYS A 284 17.31 -0.21 -20.68
C CYS A 284 18.05 0.94 -21.38
N ASP A 285 18.79 0.63 -22.45
CA ASP A 285 19.64 1.55 -23.21
C ASP A 285 19.03 1.99 -24.55
N LYS A 286 17.94 1.33 -24.98
CA LYS A 286 17.22 1.62 -26.21
C LYS A 286 15.77 1.99 -25.93
N PRO A 287 15.19 2.96 -26.66
CA PRO A 287 13.77 3.25 -26.54
C PRO A 287 12.92 2.09 -27.09
N LEU A 288 11.76 1.87 -26.48
CA LEU A 288 10.70 1.03 -27.04
C LEU A 288 10.19 1.73 -28.30
N ILE A 289 10.42 1.12 -29.47
CA ILE A 289 9.97 1.67 -30.75
C ILE A 289 8.44 1.49 -30.81
N PRO A 290 7.66 2.55 -31.12
CA PRO A 290 6.21 2.46 -31.26
C PRO A 290 5.75 1.55 -32.40
#